data_AF-A0AAW3I2M4-F1
#
_entry.id   AF-A0AAW3I2M4-F1
#
_cell.length_a   1.000
_cell.length_b   1.000
_cell.length_c   1.000
_cell.angle_alpha   90.00
_cell.angle_beta   90.00
_cell.angle_gamma   90.00
#
_symmetry.space_group_name_H-M   'P 1'
#
loop_
_entity.id
_entity.type
_entity.pdbx_description
1 polymer ?
#
loop_
_entity_poly.entity_id
_entity_poly.type
_entity_poly.pdbx_seq_one_letter_code
_entity_poly.pdbx_strand_id
1 'polypeptide(L)'
;MGAKVSTVMSSGRATSRRGPPTDYAGPGAGQERRLDIHVFVSEAGEMVAGRAWERCVWREARVLIAECPAPHLPPSIEAALRGVATEVARDRGWKGTGAVAFSLDDRSGVFRVISANVQPHAGAIAASPDAIGAHALEMRIDGCVDRRLPCTRLLVYGATRGEALRRAYRALSEMPGPAGIDRAFLMNRIASRAYCSGLTGTRLDQAVG
;
A
#
# COMPACT_ATOMS: atom_id res chain seq x y z
N MET A 1 -0.56 -28.53 15.73
CA MET A 1 -1.59 -27.49 15.95
C MET A 1 -1.60 -26.59 14.73
N GLY A 2 -2.52 -26.83 13.79
CA GLY A 2 -2.57 -26.12 12.51
C GLY A 2 -3.44 -24.87 12.60
N ALA A 3 -2.91 -23.73 12.16
CA ALA A 3 -3.68 -22.50 12.02
C ALA A 3 -4.71 -22.67 10.89
N LYS A 4 -5.99 -22.38 11.18
CA LYS A 4 -7.06 -22.41 10.19
C LYS A 4 -7.00 -21.14 9.33
N VAL A 5 -6.48 -21.26 8.12
CA VAL A 5 -6.55 -20.20 7.10
C VAL A 5 -7.90 -20.31 6.38
N SER A 6 -8.77 -19.32 6.54
CA SER A 6 -10.04 -19.24 5.79
C SER A 6 -9.84 -18.38 4.53
N THR A 7 -9.75 -19.03 3.37
CA THR A 7 -9.73 -18.36 2.06
C THR A 7 -11.16 -18.02 1.64
N VAL A 8 -11.50 -16.74 1.53
CA VAL A 8 -12.74 -16.29 0.90
C VAL A 8 -12.47 -15.96 -0.57
N MET A 9 -13.07 -16.74 -1.47
CA MET A 9 -13.15 -16.46 -2.90
C MET A 9 -14.23 -15.39 -3.14
N SER A 10 -13.91 -14.32 -3.86
CA SER A 10 -14.90 -13.35 -4.33
C SER A 10 -15.24 -13.65 -5.79
N SER A 11 -16.40 -14.27 -6.02
CA SER A 11 -17.06 -14.24 -7.32
C SER A 11 -18.10 -13.11 -7.31
N GLY A 12 -18.06 -12.28 -8.35
CA GLY A 12 -18.88 -11.08 -8.45
C GLY A 12 -20.37 -11.39 -8.63
N ARG A 13 -21.19 -10.90 -7.70
CA ARG A 13 -22.38 -10.07 -7.98
C ARG A 13 -22.93 -9.58 -6.64
N ALA A 14 -23.19 -8.28 -6.54
CA ALA A 14 -23.86 -7.68 -5.39
C ALA A 14 -25.29 -8.22 -5.27
N THR A 15 -25.50 -9.21 -4.41
CA THR A 15 -26.79 -9.46 -3.76
C THR A 15 -26.50 -9.75 -2.29
N SER A 16 -27.20 -9.06 -1.41
CA SER A 16 -27.05 -9.15 0.03
C SER A 16 -27.38 -10.55 0.52
N ARG A 17 -26.37 -11.38 0.79
CA ARG A 17 -26.49 -12.56 1.64
C ARG A 17 -25.56 -12.42 2.82
N ARG A 18 -26.17 -12.19 3.98
CA ARG A 18 -25.54 -12.19 5.29
C ARG A 18 -24.97 -13.60 5.50
N GLY A 19 -23.65 -13.74 5.44
CA GLY A 19 -22.95 -14.93 5.91
C GLY A 19 -23.15 -15.12 7.42
N PRO A 20 -22.80 -16.29 7.98
CA PRO A 20 -23.00 -16.60 9.39
C PRO A 20 -22.28 -15.57 10.28
N PRO A 21 -22.80 -15.32 11.50
CA PRO A 21 -22.29 -14.29 12.39
C PRO A 21 -20.89 -14.68 12.85
N THR A 22 -19.88 -14.12 12.20
CA THR A 22 -18.58 -13.96 12.83
C THR A 22 -18.67 -12.62 13.54
N ASP A 23 -18.92 -12.66 14.85
CA ASP A 23 -19.14 -11.49 15.72
C ASP A 23 -17.92 -10.56 15.86
N TYR A 24 -16.94 -10.66 14.97
CA TYR A 24 -15.99 -9.60 14.72
C TYR A 24 -16.48 -8.75 13.55
N ALA A 25 -17.44 -7.86 13.84
CA ALA A 25 -17.58 -6.63 13.09
C ALA A 25 -16.16 -6.08 12.87
N GLY A 26 -15.74 -6.01 11.61
CA GLY A 26 -14.44 -5.44 11.29
C GLY A 26 -14.35 -4.03 11.89
N PRO A 27 -13.12 -3.50 12.05
CA PRO A 27 -12.93 -2.12 12.43
C PRO A 27 -13.88 -1.21 11.65
N GLY A 28 -14.47 -0.23 12.33
CA GLY A 28 -15.36 0.74 11.69
C GLY A 28 -14.70 1.29 10.43
N ALA A 29 -15.47 1.37 9.34
CA ALA A 29 -14.99 1.87 8.07
C ALA A 29 -14.26 3.21 8.29
N GLY A 30 -12.97 3.23 7.95
CA GLY A 30 -12.15 4.42 8.09
C GLY A 30 -11.31 4.54 9.37
N GLN A 31 -10.84 3.43 9.96
CA GLN A 31 -9.70 3.46 10.90
C GLN A 31 -8.57 2.48 10.54
N GLU A 32 -8.72 1.74 9.44
CA GLU A 32 -7.77 0.71 9.04
C GLU A 32 -6.67 1.28 8.15
N ARG A 33 -5.42 0.94 8.49
CA ARG A 33 -4.27 1.10 7.61
C ARG A 33 -4.35 0.07 6.50
N ARG A 34 -3.89 0.43 5.30
CA ARG A 34 -3.92 -0.45 4.13
C ARG A 34 -2.50 -0.69 3.65
N LEU A 35 -2.10 -1.96 3.69
CA LEU A 35 -0.73 -2.39 3.50
C LEU A 35 -0.65 -3.40 2.36
N ASP A 36 0.40 -3.34 1.56
CA ASP A 36 0.72 -4.36 0.57
C ASP A 36 2.07 -5.00 0.89
N ILE A 37 2.12 -6.32 0.81
CA ILE A 37 3.37 -7.07 0.72
C ILE A 37 3.53 -7.57 -0.70
N HIS A 38 4.59 -7.13 -1.37
CA HIS A 38 4.99 -7.68 -2.65
C HIS A 38 5.74 -8.99 -2.45
N VAL A 39 5.38 -10.02 -3.21
CA VAL A 39 6.03 -11.32 -3.20
C VAL A 39 6.54 -11.60 -4.61
N PHE A 40 7.82 -11.90 -4.71
CA PHE A 40 8.45 -12.36 -5.94
C PHE A 40 8.72 -13.85 -5.85
N VAL A 41 8.27 -14.62 -6.85
CA VAL A 41 8.56 -16.04 -6.99
C VAL A 41 9.36 -16.22 -8.29
N SER A 42 10.62 -16.65 -8.14
CA SER A 42 11.50 -16.95 -9.26
C SER A 42 11.04 -18.19 -10.04
N GLU A 43 11.58 -18.39 -11.24
CA GLU A 43 11.30 -19.61 -12.02
C GLU A 43 11.76 -20.89 -11.32
N ALA A 44 12.81 -20.81 -10.50
CA ALA A 44 13.31 -21.91 -9.68
C ALA A 44 12.42 -22.22 -8.47
N GLY A 45 11.39 -21.41 -8.20
CA GLY A 45 10.50 -21.56 -7.05
C GLY A 45 10.95 -20.83 -5.79
N GLU A 46 12.13 -20.19 -5.80
CA GLU A 46 12.56 -19.32 -4.70
C GLU A 46 11.62 -18.13 -4.55
N MET A 47 11.22 -17.85 -3.32
CA MET A 47 10.22 -16.83 -3.00
C MET A 47 10.75 -15.81 -2.00
N VAL A 48 10.58 -14.54 -2.33
CA VAL A 48 11.01 -13.41 -1.48
C VAL A 48 9.83 -12.46 -1.27
N ALA A 49 9.43 -12.30 0.00
CA ALA A 49 8.50 -11.24 0.41
C ALA A 49 9.28 -9.95 0.69
N GLY A 50 8.90 -8.88 -0.01
CA GLY A 50 9.38 -7.53 0.22
C GLY A 50 8.89 -6.92 1.53
N ARG A 51 9.21 -5.64 1.70
CA ARG A 51 8.78 -4.83 2.84
C ARG A 51 7.35 -4.35 2.71
N ALA A 52 6.77 -3.93 3.82
CA ALA A 52 5.42 -3.37 3.83
C ALA A 52 5.37 -2.01 3.13
N TRP A 53 4.56 -1.94 2.08
CA TRP A 53 4.12 -0.70 1.45
C TRP A 53 2.82 -0.26 2.09
N GLU A 54 2.78 0.96 2.61
CA GLU A 54 1.54 1.55 3.07
C GLU A 54 0.95 2.44 2.00
N ARG A 55 -0.34 2.28 1.76
CA ARG A 55 -1.11 3.16 0.89
C ARG A 55 -1.61 4.30 1.76
N CYS A 56 -0.86 5.40 1.79
CA CYS A 56 -1.01 6.41 2.82
C CYS A 56 -2.12 7.40 2.53
N VAL A 57 -2.33 7.76 1.26
CA VAL A 57 -3.31 8.78 0.88
C VAL A 57 -4.19 8.26 -0.23
N TRP A 58 -5.50 8.42 -0.05
CA TRP A 58 -6.51 7.91 -0.96
C TRP A 58 -7.50 9.01 -1.33
N ARG A 59 -7.98 8.99 -2.57
CA ARG A 59 -9.07 9.87 -3.01
C ARG A 59 -9.93 9.13 -4.02
N GLU A 60 -11.24 9.11 -3.83
CA GLU A 60 -12.19 8.46 -4.75
C GLU A 60 -11.79 7.00 -5.11
N ALA A 61 -11.40 6.21 -4.10
CA ALA A 61 -10.90 4.83 -4.22
C ALA A 61 -9.55 4.65 -4.94
N ARG A 62 -8.81 5.73 -5.23
CA ARG A 62 -7.46 5.69 -5.81
C ARG A 62 -6.42 5.92 -4.73
N VAL A 63 -5.27 5.26 -4.86
CA VAL A 63 -4.09 5.54 -4.04
C VAL A 63 -3.31 6.67 -4.71
N LEU A 64 -3.11 7.76 -3.98
CA LEU A 64 -2.35 8.93 -4.44
C LEU A 64 -0.91 8.89 -3.95
N ILE A 65 -0.69 8.42 -2.72
CA ILE A 65 0.63 8.32 -2.11
C ILE A 65 0.75 6.94 -1.47
N ALA A 66 1.83 6.24 -1.77
CA ALA A 66 2.24 5.01 -1.10
C ALA A 66 3.70 5.10 -0.66
N GLU A 67 4.04 4.54 0.50
CA GLU A 67 5.40 4.64 1.05
C GLU A 67 5.90 3.31 1.62
N CYS A 68 7.20 3.09 1.55
CA CYS A 68 7.87 1.89 2.03
C CYS A 68 9.24 2.27 2.64
N PRO A 69 9.55 1.92 3.91
CA PRO A 69 8.68 1.28 4.89
C PRO A 69 7.34 1.96 5.14
N ALA A 70 6.32 1.17 5.46
CA ALA A 70 5.14 1.63 6.18
C ALA A 70 5.58 2.35 7.48
N PRO A 71 5.28 3.66 7.65
CA PRO A 71 5.70 4.42 8.82
C PRO A 71 5.09 3.86 10.09
N HIS A 72 5.84 3.82 11.19
CA HIS A 72 5.36 3.34 12.50
C HIS A 72 4.72 1.95 12.49
N LEU A 73 5.01 1.11 11.50
CA LEU A 73 4.60 -0.28 11.50
C LEU A 73 5.52 -1.07 12.45
N PRO A 74 5.01 -1.74 13.49
CA PRO A 74 5.84 -2.56 14.35
C PRO A 74 6.53 -3.68 13.56
N PRO A 75 7.83 -3.94 13.78
CA PRO A 75 8.56 -4.99 13.04
C PRO A 75 7.93 -6.39 13.17
N SER A 76 7.32 -6.70 14.31
CA SER A 76 6.61 -7.96 14.54
C SER A 76 5.37 -8.11 13.65
N ILE A 77 4.61 -7.03 13.46
CA ILE A 77 3.45 -7.01 12.55
C ILE A 77 3.93 -7.11 11.10
N GLU A 78 4.98 -6.36 10.71
CA GLU A 78 5.55 -6.47 9.35
C GLU A 78 6.00 -7.91 9.05
N ALA A 79 6.69 -8.56 9.99
CA ALA A 79 7.10 -9.95 9.86
C ALA A 79 5.90 -10.91 9.70
N ALA A 80 4.82 -10.72 10.48
CA ALA A 80 3.61 -11.52 10.37
C ALA A 80 2.91 -11.34 9.01
N LEU A 81 2.78 -10.09 8.53
CA LEU A 81 2.21 -9.80 7.22
C LEU A 81 3.03 -10.44 6.09
N ARG A 82 4.35 -10.39 6.18
CA ARG A 82 5.27 -11.02 5.20
C ARG A 82 5.13 -12.55 5.22
N GLY A 83 5.00 -13.16 6.39
CA GLY A 83 4.73 -14.59 6.53
C GLY A 83 3.43 -15.00 5.84
N VAL A 84 2.33 -14.31 6.14
CA VAL A 84 1.02 -14.58 5.53
C VAL A 84 1.06 -14.35 4.02
N ALA A 85 1.72 -13.30 3.53
CA ALA A 85 1.83 -13.05 2.10
C ALA A 85 2.59 -14.17 1.37
N THR A 86 3.65 -14.69 1.99
CA THR A 86 4.44 -15.82 1.51
C THR A 86 3.61 -17.11 1.46
N GLU A 87 2.81 -17.38 2.50
CA GLU A 87 1.88 -18.51 2.52
C GLU A 87 0.83 -18.41 1.41
N VAL A 88 0.19 -17.25 1.26
CA VAL A 88 -0.81 -17.01 0.19
C VAL A 88 -0.21 -17.23 -1.21
N ALA A 89 1.01 -16.74 -1.45
CA ALA A 89 1.69 -16.91 -2.73
C ALA A 89 2.00 -18.38 -3.02
N ARG A 90 2.45 -19.13 -2.00
CA ARG A 90 2.71 -20.58 -2.08
C ARG A 90 1.43 -21.36 -2.38
N ASP A 91 0.38 -21.14 -1.60
CA ASP A 91 -0.89 -21.88 -1.71
C ASP A 91 -1.58 -21.66 -3.04
N ARG A 92 -1.38 -20.46 -3.63
CA ARG A 92 -1.93 -20.11 -4.96
C ARG A 92 -1.01 -20.47 -6.12
N GLY A 93 0.16 -21.06 -5.86
CA GLY A 93 1.12 -21.44 -6.90
C GLY A 93 1.60 -20.27 -7.74
N TRP A 94 1.89 -19.12 -7.11
CA TRP A 94 2.33 -17.92 -7.83
C TRP A 94 3.63 -18.15 -8.61
N LYS A 95 3.72 -17.50 -9.77
CA LYS A 95 4.94 -17.37 -10.57
C LYS A 95 5.13 -15.90 -10.92
N GLY A 96 6.35 -15.38 -10.79
CA GLY A 96 6.65 -13.97 -10.99
C GLY A 96 6.23 -13.12 -9.79
N THR A 97 5.80 -11.88 -10.05
CA THR A 97 5.50 -10.89 -9.00
C THR A 97 4.02 -10.79 -8.71
N GLY A 98 3.67 -10.81 -7.42
CA GLY A 98 2.32 -10.50 -6.95
C GLY A 98 2.33 -9.62 -5.72
N ALA A 99 1.15 -9.19 -5.29
CA ALA A 99 0.97 -8.44 -4.07
C ALA A 99 -0.21 -8.99 -3.27
N VAL A 100 -0.02 -9.09 -1.95
CA VAL A 100 -1.08 -9.39 -0.99
C VAL A 100 -1.40 -8.11 -0.23
N ALA A 101 -2.65 -7.67 -0.34
CA ALA A 101 -3.15 -6.47 0.30
C ALA A 101 -3.85 -6.81 1.62
N PHE A 102 -3.60 -6.02 2.65
CA PHE A 102 -4.09 -6.20 3.99
C PHE A 102 -4.81 -4.94 4.51
N SER A 103 -5.83 -5.13 5.34
CA SER A 103 -6.27 -4.10 6.29
C SER A 103 -5.65 -4.38 7.64
N LEU A 104 -5.22 -3.35 8.34
CA LEU A 104 -4.67 -3.41 9.69
C LEU A 104 -5.41 -2.42 10.59
N ASP A 105 -5.98 -2.91 11.68
CA ASP A 105 -6.41 -2.07 12.79
C ASP A 105 -5.22 -1.74 13.68
N ASP A 106 -4.81 -0.48 13.66
CA ASP A 106 -3.66 0.01 14.41
C ASP A 106 -3.89 0.00 15.93
N ARG A 107 -5.14 -0.06 16.40
CA ARG A 107 -5.46 -0.15 17.84
C ARG A 107 -5.30 -1.58 18.39
N SER A 108 -5.83 -2.56 17.67
CA SER A 108 -5.83 -3.96 18.11
C SER A 108 -4.65 -4.77 17.56
N GLY A 109 -3.99 -4.29 16.51
CA GLY A 109 -2.98 -5.03 15.76
C GLY A 109 -3.56 -6.14 14.87
N VAL A 110 -4.90 -6.29 14.83
CA VAL A 110 -5.58 -7.29 14.02
C VAL A 110 -5.53 -6.89 12.55
N PHE A 111 -5.11 -7.81 11.68
CA PHE A 111 -5.10 -7.61 10.24
C PHE A 111 -5.90 -8.67 9.48
N ARG A 112 -6.35 -8.32 8.28
CA ARG A 112 -7.13 -9.19 7.38
C ARG A 112 -6.60 -9.09 5.96
N VAL A 113 -6.61 -10.19 5.23
CA VAL A 113 -6.32 -10.18 3.79
C VAL A 113 -7.52 -9.60 3.03
N ILE A 114 -7.29 -8.57 2.24
CA ILE A 114 -8.32 -7.93 1.40
C ILE A 114 -8.30 -8.50 -0.01
N SER A 115 -7.11 -8.69 -0.58
CA SER A 115 -6.92 -9.20 -1.93
C SER A 115 -5.54 -9.77 -2.11
N ALA A 116 -5.37 -10.65 -3.09
CA ALA A 116 -4.09 -11.24 -3.45
C ALA A 116 -4.09 -11.45 -4.95
N ASN A 117 -3.25 -10.70 -5.66
CA ASN A 117 -3.25 -10.67 -7.12
C ASN A 117 -1.83 -10.82 -7.66
N VAL A 118 -1.67 -11.67 -8.67
CA VAL A 118 -0.46 -11.74 -9.48
C VAL A 118 -0.53 -10.62 -10.51
N GLN A 119 0.53 -9.83 -10.62
CA GLN A 119 0.61 -8.81 -11.66
C GLN A 119 1.42 -9.38 -12.83
N PRO A 120 0.84 -9.48 -14.04
CA PRO A 120 1.61 -9.77 -15.23
C PRO A 120 2.44 -8.52 -15.55
N HIS A 121 3.68 -8.48 -15.04
CA HIS A 121 4.72 -7.51 -15.39
C HIS A 121 4.24 -6.06 -15.60
N ALA A 122 4.10 -5.28 -14.52
CA ALA A 122 3.90 -3.84 -14.63
C ALA A 122 4.63 -3.08 -13.52
N GLY A 123 5.74 -2.44 -13.92
CA GLY A 123 6.20 -1.16 -13.37
C GLY A 123 6.76 -1.16 -11.95
N ALA A 124 8.09 -1.24 -11.86
CA ALA A 124 8.92 -0.45 -10.95
C ALA A 124 8.60 -0.39 -9.44
N ILE A 125 7.79 -1.28 -8.87
CA ILE A 125 7.97 -1.65 -7.47
C ILE A 125 9.00 -2.77 -7.50
N ALA A 126 10.23 -2.36 -7.76
CA ALA A 126 11.37 -3.26 -7.83
C ALA A 126 11.34 -4.13 -6.58
N ALA A 127 11.20 -5.43 -6.82
CA ALA A 127 11.81 -6.46 -6.01
C ALA A 127 13.33 -6.20 -5.97
N SER A 128 13.74 -5.09 -5.35
CA SER A 128 15.08 -4.94 -4.83
C SER A 128 14.98 -5.38 -3.38
N PRO A 129 15.38 -6.62 -3.06
CA PRO A 129 15.67 -7.04 -1.70
C PRO A 129 16.79 -6.20 -1.03
N ASP A 130 17.43 -5.28 -1.75
CA ASP A 130 18.71 -4.66 -1.37
C ASP A 130 18.65 -3.17 -0.99
N ALA A 131 17.49 -2.52 -1.02
CA ALA A 131 17.38 -1.21 -0.37
C ALA A 131 17.18 -1.38 1.15
N ILE A 132 18.07 -2.14 1.81
CA ILE A 132 18.14 -2.31 3.27
C ILE A 132 18.54 -0.95 3.86
N GLY A 133 17.55 -0.06 4.01
CA GLY A 133 17.72 1.27 4.59
C GLY A 133 17.08 2.42 3.82
N ALA A 134 16.75 2.26 2.53
CA ALA A 134 16.12 3.34 1.79
C ALA A 134 14.61 3.41 2.06
N HIS A 135 14.08 4.63 2.12
CA HIS A 135 12.66 4.93 2.12
C HIS A 135 12.22 5.31 0.71
N ALA A 136 11.26 4.57 0.18
CA ALA A 136 10.64 4.76 -1.11
C ALA A 136 9.26 5.43 -0.95
N LEU A 137 8.94 6.34 -1.86
CA LEU A 137 7.68 7.05 -1.93
C LEU A 137 7.19 7.04 -3.38
N GLU A 138 6.03 6.44 -3.61
CA GLU A 138 5.32 6.44 -4.89
C GLU A 138 4.17 7.44 -4.83
N MET A 139 4.11 8.32 -5.83
CA MET A 139 3.06 9.31 -5.99
C MET A 139 2.40 9.18 -7.35
N ARG A 140 1.08 9.11 -7.34
CA ARG A 140 0.27 9.14 -8.54
C ARG A 140 -0.16 10.57 -8.84
N ILE A 141 0.14 11.02 -10.06
CA ILE A 141 -0.18 12.34 -10.59
C ILE A 141 -1.07 12.14 -11.81
N ASP A 142 -2.36 12.43 -11.69
CA ASP A 142 -3.27 12.36 -12.82
C ASP A 142 -3.17 13.68 -13.63
N GLY A 143 -2.92 13.57 -14.94
CA GLY A 143 -2.74 14.73 -15.82
C GLY A 143 -4.04 15.38 -16.29
N CYS A 144 -5.19 14.78 -16.00
CA CYS A 144 -6.52 15.21 -16.43
C CYS A 144 -7.60 14.59 -15.53
N VAL A 145 -8.78 15.22 -15.48
CA VAL A 145 -9.97 14.69 -14.77
C VAL A 145 -10.43 13.35 -15.37
N ASP A 146 -10.14 13.10 -16.65
CA ASP A 146 -10.46 11.83 -17.30
C ASP A 146 -9.52 10.71 -16.83
N ARG A 147 -10.13 9.78 -16.10
CA ARG A 147 -9.51 8.63 -15.40
C ARG A 147 -8.96 7.56 -16.37
N ARG A 148 -9.25 7.68 -17.67
CA ARG A 148 -8.78 6.75 -18.71
C ARG A 148 -7.49 7.22 -19.37
N LEU A 149 -7.08 8.46 -19.12
CA LEU A 149 -5.84 9.01 -19.66
C LEU A 149 -4.61 8.54 -18.84
N PRO A 150 -3.43 8.49 -19.48
CA PRO A 150 -2.20 8.06 -18.81
C PRO A 150 -1.92 8.93 -17.56
N CYS A 151 -1.70 8.26 -16.43
CA CYS A 151 -1.25 8.89 -15.20
C CYS A 151 0.27 8.84 -15.12
N THR A 152 0.88 9.89 -14.56
CA THR A 152 2.31 9.88 -14.24
C THR A 152 2.49 9.28 -12.85
N ARG A 153 3.45 8.37 -12.71
CA ARG A 153 3.89 7.87 -11.40
C ARG A 153 5.27 8.41 -11.10
N LEU A 154 5.39 9.15 -10.01
CA LEU A 154 6.65 9.64 -9.50
C LEU A 154 7.12 8.70 -8.39
N LEU A 155 8.30 8.11 -8.56
CA LEU A 155 8.93 7.24 -7.57
C LEU A 155 10.18 7.91 -7.05
N VAL A 156 10.29 8.04 -5.73
CA VAL A 156 11.36 8.77 -5.05
C VAL A 156 11.97 7.92 -3.96
N TYR A 157 13.30 7.95 -3.86
CA TYR A 157 14.05 7.23 -2.84
C TYR A 157 14.89 8.20 -1.98
N GLY A 158 14.97 7.93 -0.69
CA GLY A 158 15.85 8.61 0.27
C GLY A 158 16.50 7.60 1.22
N ALA A 159 17.65 7.90 1.80
CA ALA A 159 18.22 7.07 2.86
C ALA A 159 17.39 7.16 4.15
N THR A 160 16.59 8.21 4.28
CA THR A 160 15.58 8.38 5.35
C THR A 160 14.24 8.80 4.75
N ARG A 161 13.17 8.61 5.52
CA ARG A 161 11.85 9.14 5.18
C ARG A 161 11.87 10.65 4.92
N GLY A 162 12.51 11.42 5.81
CA GLY A 162 12.61 12.88 5.66
C GLY A 162 13.35 13.32 4.39
N GLU A 163 14.38 12.59 3.99
CA GLU A 163 15.08 12.84 2.72
C GLU A 163 14.20 12.50 1.51
N ALA A 164 13.49 11.37 1.53
CA ALA A 164 12.55 11.00 0.47
C ALA A 164 11.46 12.07 0.30
N LEU A 165 10.89 12.58 1.40
CA LEU A 165 9.89 13.65 1.38
C LEU A 165 10.45 14.95 0.79
N ARG A 166 11.66 15.37 1.18
CA ARG A 166 12.31 16.57 0.61
C ARG A 166 12.57 16.42 -0.89
N ARG A 167 13.06 15.27 -1.32
CA ARG A 167 13.27 14.97 -2.75
C ARG A 167 11.96 14.97 -3.52
N ALA A 168 10.90 14.39 -2.95
CA ALA A 168 9.59 14.35 -3.58
C ALA A 168 8.98 15.76 -3.71
N TYR A 169 9.07 16.58 -2.68
CA TYR A 169 8.63 17.97 -2.73
C TYR A 169 9.35 18.75 -3.83
N ARG A 170 10.68 18.61 -3.92
CA ARG A 170 11.48 19.24 -4.98
C ARG A 170 11.07 18.75 -6.37
N ALA A 171 10.97 17.43 -6.56
CA ALA A 171 10.60 16.84 -7.84
C ALA A 171 9.19 17.27 -8.29
N LEU A 172 8.23 17.36 -7.38
CA LEU A 172 6.91 17.90 -7.68
C LEU A 172 6.96 19.38 -8.07
N SER A 173 7.77 20.19 -7.37
CA SER A 173 7.91 21.63 -7.62
C SER A 173 8.52 21.93 -9.00
N GLU A 174 9.46 21.10 -9.45
CA GLU A 174 10.18 21.26 -10.71
C GLU A 174 9.46 20.58 -11.90
N MET A 175 8.39 19.81 -11.66
CA MET A 175 7.74 19.01 -12.69
C MET A 175 6.99 19.89 -13.73
N PRO A 176 7.31 19.78 -15.04
CA PRO A 176 6.61 20.51 -16.08
C PRO A 176 5.21 19.92 -16.34
N GLY A 177 4.24 20.77 -16.66
CA GLY A 177 2.92 20.34 -17.18
C GLY A 177 1.69 20.69 -16.30
N PRO A 178 0.48 20.47 -16.85
CA PRO A 178 -0.79 21.00 -16.34
C PRO A 178 -1.41 20.22 -15.17
N ALA A 179 -0.66 19.33 -14.51
CA ALA A 179 -1.14 18.57 -13.34
C ALA A 179 -1.31 19.43 -12.05
N GLY A 180 -1.70 20.71 -12.19
CA GLY A 180 -1.64 21.70 -11.13
C GLY A 180 -2.48 21.38 -9.90
N ILE A 181 -3.67 20.80 -10.07
CA ILE A 181 -4.58 20.52 -8.95
C ILE A 181 -4.06 19.35 -8.11
N ASP A 182 -3.71 18.24 -8.76
CA ASP A 182 -3.17 17.07 -8.06
C ASP A 182 -1.79 17.37 -7.48
N ARG A 183 -0.94 18.13 -8.19
CA ARG A 183 0.36 18.57 -7.69
C ARG A 183 0.24 19.41 -6.43
N ALA A 184 -0.60 20.46 -6.43
CA ALA A 184 -0.79 21.30 -5.24
C ALA A 184 -1.32 20.50 -4.06
N PHE A 185 -2.28 19.60 -4.30
CA PHE A 185 -2.78 18.69 -3.28
C PHE A 185 -1.67 17.80 -2.70
N LEU A 186 -0.88 17.14 -3.56
CA LEU A 186 0.21 16.26 -3.14
C LEU A 186 1.27 17.03 -2.34
N MET A 187 1.68 18.21 -2.82
CA MET A 187 2.65 19.06 -2.14
C MET A 187 2.16 19.50 -0.75
N ASN A 188 0.91 19.97 -0.66
CA ASN A 188 0.32 20.34 0.64
C ASN A 188 0.22 19.14 1.57
N ARG A 189 -0.12 17.97 1.04
CA ARG A 189 -0.27 16.75 1.82
C ARG A 189 1.07 16.29 2.41
N ILE A 190 2.13 16.21 1.60
CA ILE A 190 3.45 15.77 2.09
C ILE A 190 4.16 16.79 2.97
N ALA A 191 3.81 18.08 2.85
CA ALA A 191 4.31 19.13 3.73
C ALA A 191 3.53 19.20 5.06
N SER A 192 2.37 18.57 5.16
CA SER A 192 1.54 18.63 6.37
C SER A 192 2.23 17.98 7.57
N ARG A 193 2.10 18.61 8.75
CA ARG A 193 2.65 18.07 10.00
C ARG A 193 2.13 16.65 10.29
N ALA A 194 0.86 16.41 10.03
CA ALA A 194 0.21 15.12 10.22
C ALA A 194 0.85 14.01 9.37
N TYR A 195 1.10 14.28 8.09
CA TYR A 195 1.76 13.29 7.22
C TYR A 195 3.23 13.09 7.61
N CYS A 196 3.93 14.18 7.91
CA CYS A 196 5.32 14.14 8.37
C CYS A 196 5.48 13.36 9.69
N SER A 197 4.48 13.39 10.58
CA SER A 197 4.47 12.56 11.79
C SER A 197 4.12 11.09 11.53
N GLY A 198 3.86 10.71 10.28
CA GLY A 198 3.54 9.33 9.89
C GLY A 198 2.07 8.96 10.04
N LEU A 199 1.15 9.93 10.13
CA LEU A 199 -0.28 9.66 10.03
C LEU A 199 -0.64 9.36 8.57
N THR A 200 -1.47 8.35 8.40
CA THR A 200 -1.91 7.84 7.09
C THR A 200 -3.41 7.60 7.09
N GLY A 201 -3.96 7.39 5.89
CA GLY A 201 -5.36 7.06 5.66
C GLY A 201 -6.31 8.11 6.26
N THR A 202 -7.37 7.60 6.86
CA THR A 202 -8.42 8.45 7.46
C THR A 202 -7.97 9.25 8.66
N ARG A 203 -6.96 8.80 9.41
CA ARG A 203 -6.38 9.60 10.51
C ARG A 203 -5.70 10.86 9.98
N LEU A 204 -5.05 10.73 8.82
CA LEU A 204 -4.51 11.89 8.12
C LEU A 204 -5.61 12.80 7.59
N ASP A 205 -6.68 12.23 7.03
CA ASP A 205 -7.82 13.03 6.54
C ASP A 205 -8.51 13.81 7.66
N GLN A 206 -8.66 13.21 8.85
CA GLN A 206 -9.22 13.87 10.03
C GLN A 206 -8.30 14.96 10.61
N ALA A 207 -6.97 14.81 10.49
CA ALA A 207 -6.00 15.75 11.05
C ALA A 207 -5.71 16.97 10.15
N VAL A 208 -6.12 16.92 8.88
CA VAL A 208 -5.85 17.96 7.86
C VAL A 208 -7.16 18.52 7.27
N GLY A 209 -8.31 17.93 7.61
CA GLY A 209 -9.65 18.38 7.22
C GLY A 209 -10.13 19.59 8.02
#